data_AF-X1VJ54-F1
#
_entry.id   AF-X1VJ54-F1
#
_cell.length_a   1.000
_cell.length_b   1.000
_cell.length_c   1.000
_cell.angle_alpha   90.00
_cell.angle_beta   90.00
_cell.angle_gamma   90.00
#
_symmetry.space_group_name_H-M   'P 1'
#
loop_
_entity.id
_entity.type
_entity.pdbx_description
1 polymer ?
#
loop_
_entity_poly.entity_id
_entity_poly.type
_entity_poly.pdbx_seq_one_letter_code
_entity_poly.pdbx_strand_id
1 'polypeptide(L)'
;MIRYVNKTEFRTKIGVLYCLWEDRACGITVLFLGCKRETFRKYIEKIKDNYRDSDNFSFINKESKDIENKIDRYLNGKIRSLDFKVEFLVGTQFQKKIWNTAISIPYGKTVSY
;
A
#
# COMPACT_ATOMS: atom_id res chain seq x y z
N MET A 1 -0.25 -21.99 -0.59
CA MET A 1 1.08 -21.50 -0.13
C MET A 1 0.83 -20.39 0.90
N ILE A 2 1.65 -20.19 1.92
CA ILE A 2 1.40 -19.10 2.90
C ILE A 2 2.00 -17.82 2.34
N ARG A 3 1.19 -16.76 2.18
CA ARG A 3 1.63 -15.45 1.70
C ARG A 3 1.89 -14.52 2.88
N TYR A 4 3.14 -14.05 3.00
CA TYR A 4 3.56 -13.19 4.11
C TYR A 4 3.44 -11.72 3.74
N VAL A 5 2.62 -10.99 4.49
CA VAL A 5 2.40 -9.56 4.32
C VAL A 5 2.98 -8.81 5.51
N ASN A 6 3.88 -7.87 5.23
CA ASN A 6 4.47 -7.01 6.25
C ASN A 6 3.53 -5.85 6.55
N LYS A 7 3.35 -5.55 7.83
CA LYS A 7 2.67 -4.34 8.32
C LYS A 7 3.66 -3.43 9.02
N THR A 8 3.58 -2.15 8.70
CA THR A 8 4.37 -1.09 9.34
C THR A 8 3.51 0.14 9.54
N GLU A 9 3.75 0.85 10.64
CA GLU A 9 3.21 2.17 10.89
C GLU A 9 4.37 3.13 11.14
N PHE A 10 4.32 4.32 10.56
CA PHE A 10 5.39 5.31 10.70
C PHE A 10 4.82 6.72 10.72
N ARG A 11 5.49 7.63 11.44
CA ARG A 11 5.05 9.01 11.60
C ARG A 11 5.61 9.88 10.48
N THR A 12 4.74 10.66 9.84
CA THR A 12 5.12 11.62 8.79
C THR A 12 4.61 13.02 9.13
N LYS A 13 4.97 13.99 8.30
CA LYS A 13 4.50 15.38 8.43
C LYS A 13 2.97 15.54 8.34
N ILE A 14 2.26 14.57 7.72
CA ILE A 14 0.79 14.56 7.58
C ILE A 14 0.10 13.65 8.61
N GLY A 15 0.85 13.12 9.57
CA GLY A 15 0.36 12.19 10.60
C GLY A 15 0.94 10.78 10.46
N VAL A 16 0.37 9.85 11.20
CA VAL A 16 0.78 8.43 11.18
C VAL A 16 0.21 7.76 9.94
N LEU A 17 1.08 7.14 9.15
CA LEU A 17 0.70 6.30 8.01
C LEU A 17 0.82 4.83 8.39
N TYR A 18 -0.16 4.06 7.94
CA TYR A 18 -0.20 2.61 8.04
C TYR A 18 0.02 2.03 6.65
N CYS A 19 0.94 1.09 6.53
CA CYS A 19 1.32 0.48 5.27
C CYS A 19 1.30 -1.04 5.36
N LEU A 20 0.73 -1.69 4.34
CA LEU A 20 0.92 -3.11 4.06
C LEU A 20 1.80 -3.25 2.83
N TRP A 21 2.82 -4.08 2.94
CA TRP A 21 3.78 -4.27 1.87
C TRP A 21 4.36 -5.68 1.87
N GLU A 22 4.94 -6.06 0.75
CA GLU A 22 5.62 -7.33 0.56
C GLU A 22 6.98 -7.07 -0.07
N ASP A 23 7.97 -7.83 0.38
CA ASP A 23 9.27 -7.90 -0.27
C ASP A 23 9.22 -9.02 -1.30
N ARG A 24 9.39 -8.69 -2.58
CA ARG A 24 9.45 -9.66 -3.67
C ARG A 24 10.78 -9.54 -4.38
N ALA A 25 11.15 -10.57 -5.14
CA ALA A 25 12.38 -10.58 -5.94
C ALA A 25 12.51 -9.37 -6.90
N CYS A 26 11.39 -8.74 -7.27
CA CYS A 26 11.36 -7.56 -8.13
C CYS A 26 11.20 -6.23 -7.37
N GLY A 27 11.47 -6.21 -6.06
CA GLY A 27 11.35 -5.02 -5.20
C GLY A 27 10.10 -4.98 -4.33
N ILE A 28 9.90 -3.83 -3.70
CA ILE A 28 8.83 -3.59 -2.72
C ILE A 28 7.50 -3.45 -3.43
N THR A 29 6.53 -4.28 -3.02
CA THR A 29 5.14 -4.18 -3.46
C THR A 29 4.28 -3.65 -2.33
N VAL A 30 3.66 -2.49 -2.53
CA VAL A 30 2.72 -1.87 -1.58
C VAL A 30 1.31 -2.35 -1.88
N LEU A 31 0.63 -2.86 -0.85
CA LEU A 31 -0.72 -3.38 -0.91
C LEU A 31 -1.75 -2.38 -0.37
N PHE A 32 -1.34 -1.58 0.62
CA PHE A 32 -2.19 -0.57 1.24
C PHE A 32 -1.32 0.54 1.83
N LEU A 33 -1.77 1.79 1.70
CA LEU A 33 -1.19 2.94 2.39
C LEU A 33 -2.33 3.89 2.81
N GLY A 34 -2.38 4.30 4.08
CA GLY A 34 -3.39 5.26 4.54
C GLY A 34 -3.19 5.77 5.96
N CYS A 35 -3.89 6.85 6.33
CA CYS A 35 -3.71 7.53 7.62
C CYS A 35 -4.65 7.02 8.73
N LYS A 36 -5.72 6.29 8.39
CA LYS A 36 -6.76 5.89 9.33
C LYS A 36 -6.57 4.45 9.81
N ARG A 37 -6.36 4.27 11.11
CA ARG A 37 -6.17 2.96 11.75
C ARG A 37 -7.35 2.02 11.55
N GLU A 38 -8.57 2.55 11.62
CA GLU A 38 -9.80 1.78 11.40
C GLU A 38 -9.90 1.24 9.98
N THR A 39 -9.59 2.07 8.99
CA THR A 39 -9.58 1.66 7.58
C THR A 39 -8.51 0.60 7.33
N PHE A 40 -7.33 0.75 7.93
CA PHE A 40 -6.26 -0.24 7.87
C PHE A 40 -6.70 -1.60 8.42
N ARG A 41 -7.32 -1.63 9.61
CA ARG A 41 -7.86 -2.86 10.20
C ARG A 41 -8.93 -3.50 9.32
N LYS A 42 -9.92 -2.70 8.87
CA LYS A 42 -10.98 -3.16 7.97
C LYS A 42 -10.42 -3.72 6.66
N TYR A 43 -9.33 -3.16 6.14
CA TYR A 43 -8.68 -3.66 4.93
C TYR A 43 -8.05 -5.04 5.16
N ILE A 44 -7.35 -5.24 6.28
CA ILE A 44 -6.80 -6.55 6.68
C ILE A 44 -7.92 -7.58 6.84
N GLU A 45 -9.03 -7.20 7.48
CA GLU A 45 -10.19 -8.08 7.64
C GLU A 45 -10.80 -8.47 6.29
N LYS A 46 -10.96 -7.52 5.36
CA LYS A 46 -11.42 -7.82 4.00
C LYS A 46 -10.49 -8.75 3.23
N ILE A 47 -9.17 -8.63 3.41
CA ILE A 47 -8.22 -9.58 2.82
C ILE A 47 -8.45 -10.97 3.41
N LYS A 48 -8.56 -11.09 4.74
CA LYS A 48 -8.81 -12.38 5.38
C LYS A 48 -10.12 -13.01 4.94
N ASP A 49 -11.16 -12.19 4.74
CA ASP A 49 -12.48 -12.64 4.33
C ASP A 49 -12.53 -13.12 2.87
N ASN A 50 -11.95 -12.35 1.94
CA ASN A 50 -11.97 -12.66 0.51
C ASN A 50 -11.14 -13.91 0.13
N TYR A 51 -10.18 -14.32 0.96
CA TYR A 51 -9.23 -15.38 0.63
C TYR A 51 -9.28 -16.58 1.60
N ARG A 52 -10.39 -16.75 2.36
CA ARG A 52 -10.57 -17.79 3.40
C ARG A 52 -10.22 -19.23 2.97
N ASP A 53 -10.27 -19.55 1.68
CA ASP A 53 -10.17 -20.93 1.16
C ASP A 53 -8.89 -21.27 0.35
N SER A 54 -8.10 -20.29 -0.11
CA SER A 54 -7.05 -20.55 -1.13
C SER A 54 -5.63 -20.05 -0.78
N ASP A 55 -5.49 -19.01 0.03
CA ASP A 55 -4.19 -18.46 0.43
C ASP A 55 -4.20 -18.06 1.92
N ASN A 56 -3.37 -18.74 2.71
CA ASN A 56 -3.16 -18.36 4.10
C ASN A 56 -2.30 -17.10 4.15
N PHE A 57 -2.91 -15.94 4.44
CA PHE A 57 -2.18 -14.69 4.66
C PHE A 57 -1.69 -14.59 6.11
N SER A 58 -0.38 -14.40 6.27
CA SER A 58 0.23 -14.11 7.58
C SER A 58 0.71 -12.66 7.63
N PHE A 59 0.25 -11.91 8.63
CA PHE A 59 0.54 -10.47 8.77
C PHE A 59 1.60 -10.22 9.84
N ILE A 60 2.83 -9.92 9.42
CA ILE A 60 4.00 -9.75 10.30
C ILE A 60 4.28 -8.26 10.53
N ASN A 61 4.45 -7.85 11.78
CA ASN A 61 5.00 -6.52 12.09
C ASN A 61 6.45 -6.45 11.62
N LYS A 62 6.72 -5.68 10.57
CA LYS A 62 8.07 -5.46 10.05
C LYS A 62 8.21 -4.02 9.62
N GLU A 63 9.00 -3.29 10.38
CA GLU A 63 9.36 -1.91 10.05
C GLU A 63 10.24 -1.88 8.79
N SER A 64 10.03 -0.85 7.97
CA SER A 64 10.83 -0.61 6.78
C SER A 64 11.23 0.84 6.69
N LYS A 65 12.48 1.11 7.08
CA LYS A 65 13.08 2.45 6.97
C LYS A 65 13.15 2.92 5.52
N ASP A 66 13.23 2.01 4.54
CA ASP A 66 13.24 2.36 3.13
C ASP A 66 11.89 2.96 2.69
N ILE A 67 10.79 2.30 3.06
CA ILE A 67 9.43 2.80 2.75
C ILE A 67 9.18 4.12 3.45
N GLU A 68 9.49 4.19 4.75
CA GLU A 68 9.35 5.41 5.54
C GLU A 68 10.11 6.58 4.92
N ASN A 69 11.40 6.39 4.61
CA ASN A 69 12.24 7.44 4.03
C ASN A 69 11.76 7.87 2.64
N LYS A 70 11.37 6.94 1.77
CA LYS A 70 10.84 7.27 0.44
C LYS A 70 9.55 8.07 0.53
N ILE A 71 8.62 7.64 1.39
CA ILE A 71 7.35 8.36 1.60
C ILE A 71 7.60 9.73 2.22
N ASP A 72 8.47 9.84 3.23
CA ASP A 72 8.82 11.11 3.84
C ASP A 72 9.46 12.08 2.82
N ARG A 73 10.43 11.61 2.03
CA ARG A 73 11.04 12.40 0.96
C ARG A 73 10.03 12.86 -0.07
N TYR A 74 9.08 12.00 -0.45
CA TYR A 74 8.02 12.36 -1.39
C TYR A 74 7.09 13.43 -0.81
N LEU A 75 6.64 13.25 0.43
CA LEU A 75 5.82 14.21 1.13
C LEU A 75 6.55 15.55 1.28
N ASN A 76 7.85 15.55 1.54
CA ASN A 76 8.69 16.74 1.62
C ASN A 76 9.06 17.34 0.24
N GLY A 77 8.57 16.77 -0.86
CA GLY A 77 8.85 17.26 -2.22
C GLY A 77 10.29 17.02 -2.69
N LYS A 78 11.08 16.23 -1.95
CA LYS A 78 12.48 15.90 -2.28
C LYS A 78 12.57 14.89 -3.43
N ILE A 79 11.53 14.10 -3.66
CA ILE A 79 11.37 13.21 -4.81
C ILE A 79 9.96 13.38 -5.37
N ARG A 80 9.80 13.12 -6.68
CA ARG A 80 8.51 13.26 -7.39
C ARG A 80 7.94 11.92 -7.85
N SER A 81 8.69 10.83 -7.73
CA SER A 81 8.25 9.49 -8.10
C SER A 81 8.43 8.53 -6.93
N LEU A 82 7.50 7.58 -6.80
CA LEU A 82 7.58 6.47 -5.87
C LEU A 82 7.81 5.20 -6.67
N ASP A 83 8.97 4.59 -6.51
CA ASP A 83 9.36 3.35 -7.20
C ASP A 83 8.84 2.12 -6.43
N PHE A 84 7.54 2.10 -6.17
CA PHE A 84 6.86 0.97 -5.54
C PHE A 84 5.99 0.27 -6.56
N LYS A 85 6.03 -1.05 -6.56
CA LYS A 85 4.97 -1.82 -7.22
C LYS A 85 3.71 -1.70 -6.37
N VAL A 86 2.54 -1.61 -7.01
CA VAL A 86 1.27 -1.52 -6.30
C VAL A 86 0.41 -2.71 -6.70
N GLU A 87 -0.16 -3.40 -5.72
CA GLU A 87 -1.09 -4.51 -5.96
C GLU A 87 -2.34 -4.36 -5.11
N PHE A 88 -3.51 -4.42 -5.74
CA PHE A 88 -4.80 -4.27 -5.07
C PHE A 88 -5.43 -5.63 -4.77
N LEU A 89 -5.31 -6.09 -3.52
CA LEU A 89 -5.88 -7.36 -3.06
C LEU A 89 -7.40 -7.30 -2.85
N VAL A 90 -7.92 -6.13 -2.52
CA VAL A 90 -9.34 -5.89 -2.24
C VAL A 90 -9.88 -4.84 -3.20
N GLY A 91 -11.12 -5.04 -3.68
CA GLY A 91 -11.84 -4.10 -4.54
C GLY A 91 -12.53 -4.81 -5.70
N THR A 92 -13.56 -4.18 -6.25
CA THR A 92 -14.25 -4.68 -7.46
C THR A 92 -13.36 -4.53 -8.68
N GLN A 93 -13.67 -5.25 -9.77
CA GLN A 93 -12.95 -5.10 -11.04
C GLN A 93 -12.97 -3.64 -11.54
N PHE A 94 -14.12 -2.97 -11.40
CA PHE A 94 -14.27 -1.56 -11.76
C PHE A 94 -13.35 -0.65 -10.93
N GLN A 95 -13.32 -0.84 -9.61
CA GLN A 95 -12.43 -0.08 -8.73
C GLN A 95 -10.96 -0.27 -9.09
N LYS A 96 -10.52 -1.52 -9.29
CA LYS A 96 -9.15 -1.83 -9.69
C LYS A 96 -8.78 -1.19 -11.02
N LYS A 97 -9.70 -1.17 -11.99
CA LYS A 97 -9.50 -0.49 -13.28
C LYS A 97 -9.25 1.01 -13.08
N ILE A 98 -10.07 1.68 -12.27
CA ILE A 98 -9.89 3.11 -11.96
C ILE A 98 -8.54 3.36 -11.27
N TRP A 99 -8.20 2.56 -10.25
CA TRP A 99 -6.96 2.74 -9.51
C TRP A 99 -5.72 2.53 -10.38
N ASN A 100 -5.75 1.55 -11.30
CA ASN A 100 -4.67 1.35 -12.26
C ASN A 100 -4.50 2.55 -13.20
N THR A 101 -5.60 3.15 -13.66
CA THR A 101 -5.53 4.39 -14.45
C THR A 101 -4.95 5.52 -13.60
N ALA A 102 -5.36 5.66 -12.34
CA ALA A 102 -4.88 6.71 -11.44
C ALA A 102 -3.36 6.65 -11.19
N ILE A 103 -2.76 5.46 -11.20
CA ILE A 103 -1.29 5.29 -11.05
C ILE A 103 -0.52 5.96 -12.19
N SER A 104 -1.10 6.03 -13.41
CA SER A 104 -0.45 6.67 -14.56
C SER A 104 -0.43 8.20 -14.52
N ILE A 105 -1.15 8.82 -13.56
CA ILE A 105 -1.23 10.28 -13.44
C ILE A 105 0.13 10.81 -12.95
N PRO A 106 0.82 11.67 -13.70
CA PRO A 106 2.12 12.20 -13.29
C PRO A 106 2.01 13.12 -12.07
N TYR A 107 3.12 13.23 -11.32
CA TYR A 107 3.23 14.16 -10.21
C TYR A 107 2.89 15.60 -10.62
N GLY A 108 2.01 16.25 -9.85
CA GLY A 108 1.59 17.63 -10.10
C GLY A 108 0.63 17.80 -11.28
N LYS A 109 0.07 16.71 -11.82
CA LYS A 109 -0.98 16.74 -12.84
C LYS A 109 -2.32 16.31 -12.24
N THR A 110 -3.39 16.76 -12.87
CA THR A 110 -4.76 16.38 -12.55
C THR A 110 -5.45 15.84 -13.81
N VAL A 111 -6.46 15.01 -13.61
CA VAL A 111 -7.34 14.51 -14.67
C VAL A 111 -8.79 14.70 -14.22
N SER A 112 -9.72 14.79 -15.17
CA SER A 112 -11.14 14.81 -14.84
C SER A 112 -11.63 13.43 -14.38
N TYR A 113 -12.71 13.43 -13.61
CA TYR A 113 -13.48 12.23 -13.28
C TYR A 113 -14.27 11.76 -14.50
#